data_AF-A0A964UPT6-F1
#
_entry.id   AF-A0A964UPT6-F1
#
_cell.length_a   1.000
_cell.length_b   1.000
_cell.length_c   1.000
_cell.angle_alpha   90.00
_cell.angle_beta   90.00
_cell.angle_gamma   90.00
#
_symmetry.space_group_name_H-M   'P 1'
#
loop_
_entity.id
_entity.type
_entity.pdbx_description
1 polymer ?
#
loop_
_entity_poly.entity_id
_entity_poly.type
_entity_poly.pdbx_seq_one_letter_code
_entity_poly.pdbx_strand_id
1 'polypeptide(L)'
;SLMVTSAENIGIGRLTGVRSRFVTAGAGVLLIAVGLIAPVSRALAAVPAPVVGGSALVVYAVIAVMGVEMLGRAGLGDHTVATTAAVALAAGLLPVVSPGLYDGFPQAMRTVLGNGVVAGTVAAVLLHALFRVRLRCANRSVLGGS
;
A
#
# COMPACT_ATOMS: atom_id res chain seq x y z
N SER A 1 6.15 -12.49 3.75
CA SER A 1 6.30 -11.15 4.34
C SER A 1 7.16 -10.32 3.40
N LEU A 2 6.56 -9.54 2.51
CA LEU A 2 7.32 -8.75 1.54
C LEU A 2 8.08 -7.66 2.29
N MET A 3 9.41 -7.63 2.13
CA MET A 3 10.24 -6.44 2.35
C MET A 3 9.72 -5.36 1.40
N VAL A 4 8.75 -4.55 1.86
CA VAL A 4 8.39 -3.32 1.16
C VAL A 4 9.55 -2.37 1.40
N THR A 5 10.29 -2.04 0.34
CA THR A 5 11.36 -1.06 0.41
C THR A 5 10.74 0.29 0.75
N SER A 6 10.86 0.72 2.01
CA SER A 6 10.42 2.05 2.44
C SER A 6 11.09 3.09 1.55
N ALA A 7 10.30 3.94 0.90
CA ALA A 7 10.81 5.02 0.05
C ALA A 7 11.80 5.92 0.82
N GLU A 8 11.64 6.02 2.14
CA GLU A 8 12.56 6.67 3.07
C GLU A 8 13.99 6.11 3.01
N ASN A 9 14.14 4.78 2.98
CA ASN A 9 15.45 4.12 2.95
C ASN A 9 16.15 4.28 1.59
N ILE A 10 15.36 4.31 0.51
CA ILE A 10 15.85 4.60 -0.85
C ILE A 10 16.27 6.08 -0.97
N GLY A 11 15.54 6.99 -0.34
CA GLY A 11 15.84 8.43 -0.32
C GLY A 11 17.15 8.74 0.39
N ILE A 12 17.36 8.20 1.60
CA ILE A 12 18.62 8.37 2.34
C ILE A 12 19.79 7.69 1.61
N GLY A 13 19.57 6.52 1.00
CA GLY A 13 20.60 5.86 0.17
C GLY A 13 21.03 6.68 -1.06
N ARG A 14 20.12 7.49 -1.63
CA ARG A 14 20.47 8.41 -2.73
C ARG A 14 21.23 9.65 -2.25
N LEU A 15 20.91 10.17 -1.06
CA LEU A 15 21.59 11.34 -0.48
C LEU A 15 22.98 11.00 0.07
N THR A 16 23.14 9.83 0.68
CA THR A 16 24.42 9.37 1.24
C THR A 16 25.36 8.79 0.18
N GLY A 17 24.84 8.42 -1.01
CA GLY A 17 25.62 7.82 -2.09
C GLY A 17 26.12 6.39 -1.81
N VAL A 18 25.84 5.83 -0.64
CA VAL A 18 26.34 4.52 -0.22
C VAL A 18 25.35 3.43 -0.60
N ARG A 19 25.58 2.77 -1.74
CA ARG A 19 24.83 1.58 -2.19
C ARG A 19 25.46 0.24 -1.74
N SER A 20 26.26 0.26 -0.67
CA SER A 20 27.02 -0.93 -0.23
C SER A 20 26.18 -1.88 0.62
N ARG A 21 26.06 -3.14 0.18
CA ARG A 21 25.42 -4.25 0.94
C ARG A 21 26.03 -4.48 2.33
N PHE A 22 27.29 -4.09 2.52
CA PHE A 22 27.99 -4.24 3.79
C PHE A 22 27.46 -3.27 4.86
N VAL A 23 26.93 -2.11 4.46
CA VAL A 23 26.34 -1.14 5.40
C VAL A 23 25.00 -1.64 5.93
N THR A 24 24.17 -2.22 5.06
CA THR A 24 22.91 -2.84 5.49
C THR A 24 23.15 -4.07 6.36
N ALA A 25 24.13 -4.91 6.02
CA ALA A 25 24.52 -6.05 6.86
C ALA A 25 25.07 -5.60 8.22
N GLY A 26 25.93 -4.58 8.25
CA GLY A 26 26.46 -4.00 9.49
C GLY A 26 25.36 -3.38 10.37
N ALA A 27 24.41 -2.65 9.77
CA ALA A 27 23.25 -2.11 10.48
C ALA A 27 22.36 -3.23 11.05
N GLY A 28 22.15 -4.32 10.31
CA GLY A 28 21.41 -5.49 10.79
C GLY A 28 22.10 -6.18 11.98
N VAL A 29 23.42 -6.37 11.90
CA VAL A 29 24.21 -6.94 13.01
C VAL A 29 24.18 -6.02 14.24
N LEU A 30 24.28 -4.71 14.04
CA LEU A 30 24.15 -3.72 15.11
C LEU A 30 22.76 -3.78 15.78
N LEU A 31 21.69 -3.89 14.99
CA LEU A 31 20.32 -4.02 15.53
C LEU A 31 20.15 -5.30 16.35
N ILE A 32 20.75 -6.41 15.92
CA ILE A 32 20.75 -7.67 16.68
C ILE A 32 21.54 -7.50 17.99
N ALA A 33 22.73 -6.91 17.91
CA ALA A 33 23.56 -6.67 19.09
C ALA A 33 22.85 -5.77 20.11
N VAL A 34 22.22 -4.68 19.66
CA VAL A 34 21.45 -3.77 20.51
C VAL A 34 20.21 -4.45 21.11
N GLY A 35 19.53 -5.32 20.34
CA GLY A 35 18.38 -6.08 20.84
C GLY A 35 18.74 -7.14 21.90
N LEU A 36 19.97 -7.64 21.90
CA LEU A 36 20.49 -8.60 22.90
C LEU A 36 20.94 -7.90 24.19
N ILE A 37 21.16 -6.58 24.17
CA ILE A 37 21.56 -5.80 25.35
C ILE A 37 20.32 -5.52 26.22
N ALA A 38 20.15 -6.32 27.27
CA ALA A 38 19.04 -6.25 28.23
C ALA A 38 18.69 -4.84 28.78
N PRO A 39 19.63 -3.92 29.08
CA PRO A 39 19.28 -2.57 29.54
C PRO A 39 18.58 -1.73 28.47
N VAL A 40 18.89 -1.92 27.18
CA VAL A 40 18.21 -1.22 26.07
C VAL A 40 16.78 -1.74 25.91
N SER A 41 16.61 -3.06 25.94
CA SER A 41 15.30 -3.70 25.85
C SER A 41 14.36 -3.30 27.00
N ARG A 42 14.91 -3.11 28.21
CA ARG A 42 14.16 -2.58 29.37
C ARG A 42 13.76 -1.11 29.20
N ALA A 43 14.64 -0.28 28.65
CA ALA A 43 14.32 1.12 28.35
C ALA A 43 13.21 1.23 27.29
N LEU A 44 13.24 0.37 26.26
CA LEU A 44 12.20 0.29 25.24
C LEU A 44 10.85 -0.18 25.82
N ALA A 45 10.86 -1.13 26.75
CA ALA A 45 9.65 -1.59 27.45
C ALA A 45 9.07 -0.54 28.41
N ALA A 46 9.89 0.41 28.88
CA ALA A 46 9.45 1.52 29.73
C ALA A 46 8.85 2.68 28.93
N VAL A 47 8.84 2.62 27.59
CA VAL A 47 8.24 3.67 26.74
C VAL A 47 6.72 3.70 26.98
N PRO A 48 6.15 4.87 27.35
CA PRO A 48 4.72 4.99 27.56
C PRO A 48 3.92 4.67 26.29
N ALA A 49 2.79 3.97 26.46
CA ALA A 49 1.86 3.68 25.35
C ALA A 49 1.49 4.91 24.49
N PRO A 50 1.32 6.13 25.04
CA PRO A 50 1.06 7.32 24.23
C PRO A 50 2.14 7.65 23.18
N VAL A 51 3.42 7.36 23.46
CA VAL A 51 4.52 7.63 22.52
C VAL A 51 4.52 6.63 21.37
N VAL A 52 4.23 5.36 21.67
CA VAL A 52 4.09 4.29 20.67
C VAL A 52 2.88 4.53 19.77
N GLY A 53 1.78 5.04 20.34
CA GLY A 53 0.62 5.47 19.55
C GLY A 53 0.95 6.65 18.63
N GLY A 54 1.72 7.62 19.12
CA GLY A 54 2.17 8.77 18.33
C GLY A 54 3.08 8.37 17.15
N SER A 55 4.03 7.46 17.37
CA SER A 55 4.89 6.97 16.29
C SER A 55 4.11 6.18 15.24
N ALA A 56 3.15 5.34 15.67
CA ALA A 56 2.26 4.63 14.75
C ALA A 56 1.42 5.60 13.89
N LEU A 57 0.90 6.67 14.50
CA LEU A 57 0.14 7.71 13.77
C LEU A 57 0.99 8.37 12.67
N VAL A 58 2.24 8.72 12.99
CA VAL A 58 3.17 9.29 12.01
C VAL A 58 3.43 8.32 10.85
N VAL A 59 3.66 7.04 11.14
CA VAL A 59 3.86 6.02 10.10
C VAL A 59 2.61 5.89 9.22
N TYR A 60 1.41 5.86 9.80
CA TYR A 60 0.16 5.83 9.02
C TYR A 60 -0.02 7.09 8.16
N ALA A 61 0.33 8.27 8.68
CA ALA A 61 0.27 9.52 7.92
C ALA A 61 1.23 9.49 6.72
N VAL A 62 2.46 9.02 6.91
CA VAL A 62 3.44 8.85 5.82
C VAL A 62 2.92 7.87 4.77
N ILE A 63 2.36 6.73 5.18
CA ILE A 63 1.75 5.75 4.27
C ILE A 63 0.60 6.38 3.46
N ALA A 64 -0.25 7.19 4.10
CA ALA A 64 -1.34 7.89 3.42
C ALA A 64 -0.81 8.88 2.36
N VAL A 65 0.21 9.68 2.71
CA VAL A 65 0.86 10.61 1.76
C VAL A 65 1.48 9.87 0.58
N MET A 66 2.19 8.76 0.83
CA MET A 66 2.75 7.92 -0.23
C MET A 66 1.67 7.37 -1.16
N GLY A 67 0.50 6.98 -0.62
CA GLY A 67 -0.65 6.55 -1.41
C GLY A 67 -1.17 7.65 -2.34
N VAL A 68 -1.29 8.88 -1.84
CA VAL A 68 -1.69 10.06 -2.64
C VAL A 68 -0.66 10.38 -3.73
N GLU A 69 0.63 10.31 -3.41
CA GLU A 69 1.71 10.53 -4.39
C GLU A 69 1.70 9.46 -5.50
N MET A 70 1.45 8.19 -5.13
CA MET A 70 1.30 7.11 -6.10
C MET A 70 0.09 7.32 -7.03
N LEU A 71 -1.03 7.77 -6.48
CA LEU A 71 -2.21 8.14 -7.28
C LEU A 71 -1.90 9.30 -8.24
N GLY A 72 -1.18 10.32 -7.78
CA GLY A 72 -0.75 11.44 -8.62
C GLY A 72 0.15 11.00 -9.79
N ARG A 73 1.02 10.01 -9.57
CA ARG A 73 1.88 9.44 -10.62
C ARG A 73 1.16 8.50 -11.59
N ALA A 74 -0.02 7.99 -11.23
CA ALA A 74 -0.76 7.04 -12.06
C ALA A 74 -1.32 7.64 -13.36
N GLY A 75 -1.28 8.97 -13.53
CA GLY A 75 -1.77 9.64 -14.73
C GLY A 75 -3.29 9.84 -14.70
N LEU A 76 -3.81 10.45 -13.64
CA LEU A 76 -5.23 10.79 -13.47
C LEU A 76 -5.82 11.73 -14.52
N GLY A 77 -5.01 12.19 -15.49
CA GLY A 77 -5.49 12.90 -16.68
C GLY A 77 -6.27 12.01 -17.65
N ASP A 78 -6.07 10.69 -17.63
CA ASP A 78 -6.92 9.75 -18.36
C ASP A 78 -8.18 9.46 -17.53
N HIS A 79 -9.35 9.75 -18.11
CA HIS A 79 -10.65 9.53 -17.47
C HIS A 79 -10.85 8.07 -17.05
N THR A 80 -10.28 7.13 -17.79
CA THR A 80 -10.29 5.69 -17.53
C THR A 80 -9.52 5.35 -16.26
N VAL A 81 -8.35 5.97 -16.07
CA VAL A 81 -7.50 5.77 -14.89
C VAL A 81 -8.12 6.44 -13.68
N ALA A 82 -8.64 7.66 -13.83
CA ALA A 82 -9.30 8.40 -12.76
C ALA A 82 -10.56 7.69 -12.23
N THR A 83 -11.42 7.18 -13.13
CA THR A 83 -12.61 6.41 -12.74
C THR A 83 -12.24 5.09 -12.08
N THR A 84 -11.21 4.39 -12.58
CA THR A 84 -10.70 3.18 -11.94
C THR A 84 -10.23 3.44 -10.51
N ALA A 85 -9.44 4.50 -10.32
CA ALA A 85 -8.94 4.90 -9.01
C ALA A 85 -10.09 5.27 -8.04
N ALA A 86 -11.07 6.05 -8.50
CA ALA A 86 -12.22 6.44 -7.68
C ALA A 86 -13.05 5.23 -7.22
N VAL A 87 -13.36 4.31 -8.13
CA VAL A 87 -14.13 3.09 -7.82
C VAL A 87 -13.34 2.17 -6.88
N ALA A 88 -12.03 2.03 -7.09
CA ALA A 88 -11.17 1.23 -6.23
C ALA A 88 -11.09 1.79 -4.80
N LEU A 89 -10.96 3.11 -4.67
CA LEU A 89 -10.98 3.79 -3.37
C LEU A 89 -12.34 3.64 -2.69
N ALA A 90 -13.44 3.82 -3.43
CA ALA A 90 -14.78 3.63 -2.90
C ALA A 90 -15.01 2.19 -2.41
N ALA A 91 -14.62 1.19 -3.21
CA ALA A 91 -14.71 -0.22 -2.83
C ALA A 91 -13.83 -0.57 -1.63
N GLY A 92 -12.65 0.04 -1.52
CA GLY A 92 -11.74 -0.20 -0.40
C GLY A 92 -12.14 0.49 0.90
N LEU A 93 -12.85 1.62 0.82
CA LEU A 93 -13.42 2.31 1.99
C LEU A 93 -14.76 1.71 2.44
N LEU A 94 -15.43 0.98 1.56
CA LEU A 94 -16.78 0.45 1.80
C LEU A 94 -16.91 -0.38 3.10
N PRO A 95 -15.98 -1.28 3.46
CA PRO A 95 -16.07 -2.05 4.71
C PRO A 95 -15.94 -1.18 5.97
N VAL A 96 -15.28 -0.02 5.85
CA VAL A 96 -15.10 0.94 6.96
C VAL A 96 -16.34 1.81 7.13
N VAL A 97 -16.96 2.22 6.02
CA VAL A 97 -18.15 3.10 6.03
C VAL A 97 -19.43 2.33 6.37
N SER A 98 -19.54 1.06 5.99
CA SER A 98 -20.70 0.20 6.29
C SER A 98 -20.27 -1.12 6.93
N PRO A 99 -19.94 -1.11 8.24
CA PRO A 99 -19.67 -2.32 8.99
C PRO A 99 -20.98 -3.12 9.13
N GLY A 100 -21.09 -4.23 8.40
CA GLY A 100 -22.27 -5.12 8.40
C GLY A 100 -22.85 -5.41 7.01
N LEU A 101 -22.40 -4.70 5.98
CA LEU A 101 -22.86 -4.92 4.59
C LEU A 101 -22.63 -6.37 4.11
N TYR A 102 -21.58 -7.02 4.64
CA TYR A 102 -21.15 -8.35 4.22
C TYR A 102 -21.59 -9.46 5.18
N ASP A 103 -22.47 -9.19 6.15
CA ASP A 103 -22.91 -10.21 7.12
C ASP A 103 -23.77 -11.31 6.50
N GLY A 104 -24.43 -11.02 5.37
CA GLY A 104 -25.16 -12.03 4.58
C GLY A 104 -24.28 -12.88 3.65
N PHE A 105 -22.97 -12.62 3.58
CA PHE A 105 -22.07 -13.34 2.66
C PHE A 105 -21.43 -14.58 3.31
N PRO A 106 -21.05 -15.59 2.51
CA PRO A 106 -20.31 -16.76 2.99
C PRO A 106 -19.02 -16.35 3.72
N GLN A 107 -18.64 -17.11 4.76
CA GLN A 107 -17.49 -16.80 5.63
C GLN A 107 -16.20 -16.50 4.86
N ALA A 108 -15.91 -17.27 3.80
CA ALA A 108 -14.74 -17.06 2.94
C ALA A 108 -14.76 -15.70 2.23
N MET A 109 -15.93 -15.26 1.75
CA MET A 109 -16.08 -13.98 1.07
C MET A 109 -16.02 -12.82 2.08
N ARG A 110 -16.53 -13.02 3.29
CA ARG A 110 -16.53 -12.01 4.36
C ARG A 110 -15.11 -11.67 4.84
N THR A 111 -14.21 -12.66 4.91
CA THR A 111 -12.80 -12.42 5.26
C THR A 111 -12.07 -11.62 4.18
N VAL A 112 -12.41 -11.82 2.91
CA VAL A 112 -11.78 -11.15 1.78
C VAL A 112 -12.36 -9.75 1.56
N LEU A 113 -13.68 -9.62 1.47
CA LEU A 113 -14.39 -8.35 1.28
C LEU A 113 -14.37 -7.45 2.52
N GLY A 114 -14.24 -8.03 3.71
CA GLY A 114 -14.06 -7.28 4.96
C GLY A 114 -12.72 -6.55 5.03
N ASN A 115 -11.72 -6.96 4.23
CA ASN A 115 -10.46 -6.24 4.10
C ASN A 115 -10.56 -5.21 2.97
N GLY A 116 -10.68 -3.93 3.36
CA GLY A 116 -10.77 -2.80 2.42
C GLY A 116 -9.63 -2.74 1.40
N VAL A 117 -8.41 -3.12 1.79
CA VAL A 117 -7.27 -3.13 0.85
C VAL A 117 -7.50 -4.16 -0.25
N VAL A 118 -8.00 -5.35 0.09
CA VAL A 118 -8.27 -6.41 -0.88
C VAL A 118 -9.47 -6.07 -1.75
N ALA A 119 -10.56 -5.58 -1.15
CA ALA A 119 -11.74 -5.14 -1.91
C ALA A 119 -11.40 -4.05 -2.93
N GLY A 120 -10.63 -3.03 -2.52
CA GLY A 120 -10.21 -1.95 -3.41
C GLY A 120 -9.27 -2.40 -4.52
N THR A 121 -8.30 -3.27 -4.22
CA THR A 121 -7.37 -3.81 -5.24
C THR A 121 -8.07 -4.70 -6.26
N VAL A 122 -8.99 -5.56 -5.83
CA VAL A 122 -9.79 -6.38 -6.75
C VAL A 122 -10.63 -5.49 -7.67
N ALA A 123 -11.29 -4.47 -7.13
CA ALA A 123 -12.05 -3.51 -7.92
C ALA A 123 -11.17 -2.75 -8.93
N ALA A 124 -10.00 -2.26 -8.52
CA ALA A 124 -9.03 -1.62 -9.40
C ALA A 124 -8.61 -2.53 -10.56
N VAL A 125 -8.19 -3.76 -10.27
CA VAL A 125 -7.69 -4.71 -11.27
C VAL A 125 -8.78 -5.08 -12.26
N LEU A 126 -9.98 -5.40 -11.78
CA LEU A 126 -11.11 -5.79 -12.63
C LEU A 126 -11.52 -4.65 -13.57
N LEU A 127 -11.66 -3.44 -13.03
CA LEU A 127 -12.10 -2.29 -13.81
C LEU A 127 -11.02 -1.84 -14.81
N HIS A 128 -9.74 -1.84 -14.41
CA HIS A 128 -8.64 -1.54 -15.31
C HIS A 128 -8.55 -2.58 -16.45
N ALA A 129 -8.74 -3.86 -16.14
CA ALA A 129 -8.76 -4.93 -17.13
C ALA A 129 -9.93 -4.77 -18.11
N LEU A 130 -11.14 -4.48 -17.60
CA LEU A 130 -12.33 -4.28 -18.42
C LEU A 130 -12.15 -3.12 -19.41
N PHE A 131 -11.63 -1.99 -18.94
CA PHE A 131 -11.36 -0.85 -19.82
C PHE A 131 -10.31 -1.16 -20.88
N ARG A 132 -9.21 -1.84 -20.50
CA ARG A 132 -8.20 -2.29 -21.48
C ARG A 132 -8.78 -3.25 -22.52
N VAL A 133 -9.68 -4.15 -22.14
CA VAL A 133 -10.33 -5.08 -23.09
C VAL A 133 -11.26 -4.32 -24.03
N ARG A 134 -12.11 -3.41 -23.52
CA ARG A 134 -13.00 -2.60 -24.37
C ARG A 134 -12.22 -1.75 -25.37
N LEU A 135 -11.13 -1.11 -24.95
CA LEU A 135 -10.29 -0.30 -25.84
C LEU A 135 -9.62 -1.15 -26.93
N ARG A 136 -9.20 -2.39 -26.63
CA ARG A 136 -8.65 -3.32 -27.63
C ARG A 136 -9.70 -3.77 -28.64
N CYS A 137 -10.93 -4.04 -28.20
CA CYS A 137 -12.01 -4.44 -29.09
C CYS A 137 -12.46 -3.29 -30.01
N ALA A 138 -12.59 -2.07 -29.47
CA ALA A 138 -12.96 -0.88 -30.25
C ALA A 138 -11.93 -0.54 -31.34
N ASN A 139 -10.64 -0.72 -31.06
CA ASN A 139 -9.59 -0.47 -32.04
C ASN A 139 -9.53 -1.55 -33.15
N ARG A 140 -9.97 -2.78 -32.86
CA ARG A 140 -9.95 -3.89 -33.80
C ARG A 140 -11.08 -3.80 -34.84
N SER A 141 -12.22 -3.22 -34.48
CA SER A 141 -13.34 -2.97 -35.41
C SER A 141 -13.02 -1.91 -36.47
N VAL A 142 -12.07 -1.00 -36.21
CA VAL A 142 -11.68 0.05 -37.16
C VAL A 142 -10.71 -0.47 -38.25
N LEU A 143 -9.93 -1.52 -37.95
CA LEU A 143 -8.93 -2.08 -38.87
C LEU A 143 -9.45 -3.26 -39.73
N GLY A 144 -10.66 -3.75 -39.47
CA GLY A 144 -11.25 -4.88 -40.20
C GLY A 144 -12.27 -4.50 -41.28
N GLY A 145 -12.40 -3.19 -41.58
CA GLY A 145 -13.42 -2.65 -42.49
C GLY A 145 -12.89 -1.99 -43.76
N SER A 146 -11.62 -2.19 -44.12
CA SER A 146 -10.98 -1.69 -45.35
C SER A 146 -10.53 -2.83 -46.25
#